data_AF-A0A7W4E323-F1
#
_entry.id   AF-A0A7W4E323-F1
#
_cell.length_a   1.000
_cell.length_b   1.000
_cell.length_c   1.000
_cell.angle_alpha   90.00
_cell.angle_beta   90.00
_cell.angle_gamma   90.00
#
_symmetry.space_group_name_H-M   'P 1'
#
loop_
_entity.id
_entity.type
_entity.pdbx_description
1 polymer ?
#
loop_
_entity_poly.entity_id
_entity_poly.type
_entity_poly.pdbx_seq_one_letter_code
_entity_poly.pdbx_strand_id
1 'polypeptide(L)'
;MQVSIGFSGPAGSGVNTAGIFLAEILSQKGYTVLGDKEYASIIKGDNNCFFLYISDDEKPFISRKIDFFLAYDPYAISKNESIYELKNTFMIKEEHCKYKNTFTLGAALKLLNLSIDEGKKILSRQFAKKDFSEEIMNQNYQDLEAGYAYAENHCQGESCSIIDCSQDVGNEKVFMYGNELFAKGAMESGLDFYAAYPMTPASSVIDEVVKNKEVIFFQGEDEIAVSMAMLGAKFAGKRAMCGTSGGGFALMSESLSFSNQAEIGGVYLLSQRDGPSTGTPTFTGQGDINYALNASFGDTKPIVLYPSTFEEAYTFAGKALNYSDIYQHPVILLSDKQLSESYLSIDPSKLTAEAINRGKKVEKSDSETDTYKRYEYTPDGISPYATPGVEKTHFIATSYEHDEYGSTNEEPTTKGKMTEKRAEKLNTFVKNEFNENFYGYEIINPEAKHFYITMGINRYALEASIKGKSDFGLIIVKSLYPFDPRLQEFLEDRKNEIESLIFVEMNHSGQLEDLVRKECELYGEWKAKISHQRKVTLYPIFQEEIV
;
A
#
# COMPACT_ATOMS: atom_id res chain seq x y z
N MET A 1 -9.26 -19.87 -14.95
CA MET A 1 -7.82 -20.18 -15.19
C MET A 1 -6.97 -19.43 -14.17
N GLN A 2 -5.92 -20.09 -13.65
CA GLN A 2 -4.86 -19.46 -12.85
C GLN A 2 -3.51 -19.98 -13.35
N VAL A 3 -2.59 -19.08 -13.67
CA VAL A 3 -1.24 -19.42 -14.11
C VAL A 3 -0.22 -18.48 -13.48
N SER A 4 0.94 -19.02 -13.15
CA SER A 4 2.03 -18.31 -12.50
C SER A 4 3.31 -18.41 -13.32
N ILE A 5 3.98 -17.28 -13.53
CA ILE A 5 5.24 -17.22 -14.26
C ILE A 5 6.26 -16.38 -13.51
N GLY A 6 7.44 -16.95 -13.26
CA GLY A 6 8.55 -16.31 -12.56
C GLY A 6 9.72 -16.02 -13.49
N PHE A 7 10.35 -14.88 -13.28
CA PHE A 7 11.56 -14.45 -13.97
C PHE A 7 12.64 -14.22 -12.91
N SER A 8 13.85 -14.78 -13.07
CA SER A 8 14.92 -14.58 -12.10
C SER A 8 16.31 -14.54 -12.74
N GLY A 9 17.15 -13.64 -12.26
CA GLY A 9 18.51 -13.45 -12.75
C GLY A 9 19.25 -12.32 -12.03
N PRO A 10 20.53 -12.08 -12.38
CA PRO A 10 21.38 -11.14 -11.67
C PRO A 10 20.79 -9.73 -11.65
N ALA A 11 20.92 -9.01 -10.53
CA ALA A 11 20.47 -7.63 -10.43
C ALA A 11 21.02 -6.78 -11.59
N GLY A 12 20.12 -6.05 -12.26
CA GLY A 12 20.45 -5.24 -13.44
C GLY A 12 20.36 -5.96 -14.80
N SER A 13 20.04 -7.26 -14.84
CA SER A 13 19.90 -8.03 -16.09
C SER A 13 18.56 -7.83 -16.83
N GLY A 14 17.68 -6.96 -16.32
CA GLY A 14 16.41 -6.62 -16.97
C GLY A 14 15.26 -7.61 -16.75
N VAL A 15 15.35 -8.48 -15.73
CA VAL A 15 14.31 -9.44 -15.33
C VAL A 15 12.94 -8.78 -15.15
N ASN A 16 12.87 -7.69 -14.38
CA ASN A 16 11.62 -6.98 -14.13
C ASN A 16 10.99 -6.43 -15.42
N THR A 17 11.81 -6.00 -16.38
CA THR A 17 11.32 -5.42 -17.65
C THR A 17 10.53 -6.44 -18.47
N ALA A 18 11.01 -7.69 -18.54
CA ALA A 18 10.30 -8.76 -19.25
C ALA A 18 8.93 -9.04 -18.60
N GLY A 19 8.91 -9.15 -17.26
CA GLY A 19 7.68 -9.37 -16.51
C GLY A 19 6.67 -8.22 -16.63
N ILE A 20 7.12 -6.96 -16.52
CA ILE A 20 6.25 -5.78 -16.68
C ILE A 20 5.64 -5.75 -18.09
N PHE A 21 6.42 -6.00 -19.14
CA PHE A 21 5.89 -6.00 -20.50
C PHE A 21 4.87 -7.11 -20.74
N LEU A 22 5.12 -8.31 -20.22
CA LEU A 22 4.15 -9.40 -20.30
C LEU A 22 2.84 -9.04 -19.57
N ALA A 23 2.96 -8.48 -18.36
CA ALA A 23 1.82 -8.06 -17.57
C ALA A 23 1.02 -6.93 -18.21
N GLU A 24 1.66 -5.96 -18.86
CA GLU A 24 0.99 -4.90 -19.63
C GLU A 24 0.17 -5.50 -20.78
N ILE A 25 0.71 -6.47 -21.53
CA ILE A 25 -0.02 -7.14 -22.63
C ILE A 25 -1.25 -7.86 -22.07
N LEU A 26 -1.09 -8.64 -21.00
CA LEU A 26 -2.19 -9.37 -20.37
C LEU A 26 -3.24 -8.45 -19.75
N SER A 27 -2.82 -7.33 -19.14
CA SER A 27 -3.72 -6.32 -18.58
C SER A 27 -4.57 -5.67 -19.67
N GLN A 28 -3.99 -5.40 -20.85
CA GLN A 28 -4.73 -4.88 -22.01
C GLN A 28 -5.80 -5.86 -22.52
N LYS A 29 -5.63 -7.16 -22.29
CA LYS A 29 -6.64 -8.20 -22.60
C LYS A 29 -7.68 -8.41 -21.48
N GLY A 30 -7.56 -7.66 -20.38
CA GLY A 30 -8.47 -7.71 -19.23
C GLY A 30 -8.17 -8.78 -18.19
N TYR A 31 -7.08 -9.54 -18.33
CA TYR A 31 -6.64 -10.47 -17.28
C TYR A 31 -6.34 -9.72 -15.99
N THR A 32 -6.61 -10.38 -14.86
CA THR A 32 -6.13 -9.93 -13.56
C THR A 32 -4.71 -10.44 -13.36
N VAL A 33 -3.75 -9.53 -13.31
CA VAL A 33 -2.32 -9.81 -13.18
C VAL A 33 -1.80 -9.15 -11.92
N LEU A 34 -1.35 -9.94 -10.95
CA LEU A 34 -0.60 -9.47 -9.80
C LEU A 34 0.90 -9.72 -10.05
N GLY A 35 1.72 -8.69 -9.94
CA GLY A 35 3.18 -8.79 -10.06
C GLY A 35 3.85 -8.61 -8.72
N ASP A 36 4.64 -9.58 -8.27
CA ASP A 36 5.47 -9.47 -7.07
C ASP A 36 6.95 -9.32 -7.43
N LYS A 37 7.60 -8.34 -6.82
CA LYS A 37 8.99 -7.96 -7.06
C LYS A 37 9.82 -8.31 -5.84
N GLU A 38 10.77 -9.22 -6.01
CA GLU A 38 11.71 -9.61 -4.96
C GLU A 38 13.15 -9.26 -5.34
N TYR A 39 13.88 -8.70 -4.39
CA TYR A 39 15.27 -8.31 -4.57
C TYR A 39 15.97 -8.28 -3.22
N ALA A 40 17.28 -8.48 -3.23
CA ALA A 40 18.08 -8.34 -2.02
C ALA A 40 18.48 -6.88 -1.79
N SER A 41 18.84 -6.57 -0.54
CA SER A 41 19.34 -5.26 -0.12
C SER A 41 20.80 -5.01 -0.57
N ILE A 42 21.17 -5.45 -1.77
CA ILE A 42 22.47 -5.17 -2.40
C ILE A 42 22.28 -4.73 -3.85
N ILE A 43 23.05 -3.74 -4.30
CA ILE A 43 22.89 -3.14 -5.64
C ILE A 43 23.32 -4.12 -6.75
N LYS A 44 24.34 -4.94 -6.49
CA LYS A 44 24.86 -5.97 -7.40
C LYS A 44 25.30 -7.19 -6.60
N GLY A 45 25.16 -8.38 -7.19
CA GLY A 45 25.71 -9.62 -6.66
C GLY A 45 24.69 -10.66 -6.17
N ASP A 46 23.39 -10.36 -6.23
CA ASP A 46 22.32 -11.33 -6.00
C ASP A 46 21.30 -11.28 -7.15
N ASN A 47 20.41 -12.25 -7.19
CA ASN A 47 19.36 -12.36 -8.18
C ASN A 47 18.08 -11.66 -7.72
N ASN A 48 17.48 -10.92 -8.64
CA ASN A 48 16.14 -10.37 -8.49
C ASN A 48 15.14 -11.35 -9.09
N CYS A 49 13.96 -11.42 -8.49
CA CYS A 49 12.83 -12.17 -9.01
C CYS A 49 11.67 -11.22 -9.32
N PHE A 50 10.93 -11.55 -10.38
CA PHE A 50 9.65 -10.95 -10.69
C PHE A 50 8.67 -12.06 -10.98
N PHE A 51 7.62 -12.18 -10.18
CA PHE A 51 6.60 -13.20 -10.32
C PHE A 51 5.31 -12.56 -10.81
N LEU A 52 4.65 -13.19 -11.77
CA LEU A 52 3.31 -12.81 -12.21
C LEU A 52 2.33 -13.92 -11.86
N TYR A 53 1.24 -13.55 -11.23
CA TYR A 53 0.08 -14.40 -10.95
C TYR A 53 -1.08 -13.90 -11.82
N ILE A 54 -1.49 -14.71 -12.78
CA ILE A 54 -2.39 -14.32 -13.88
C ILE A 54 -3.68 -15.13 -13.76
N SER A 55 -4.81 -14.44 -13.73
CA SER A 55 -6.14 -15.05 -13.68
C SER A 55 -7.10 -14.39 -14.66
N ASP A 56 -8.02 -15.19 -15.18
CA ASP A 56 -9.22 -14.75 -15.91
C ASP A 56 -10.38 -14.35 -14.96
N ASP A 57 -10.20 -14.52 -13.64
CA ASP A 57 -11.10 -13.99 -12.60
C ASP A 57 -10.74 -12.53 -12.29
N GLU A 58 -11.68 -11.76 -11.75
CA GLU A 58 -11.42 -10.40 -11.25
C GLU A 58 -10.52 -10.40 -10.01
N LYS A 59 -10.49 -11.49 -9.24
CA LYS A 59 -9.73 -11.57 -7.99
C LYS A 59 -8.30 -12.08 -8.22
N PRO A 60 -7.27 -11.35 -7.76
CA PRO A 60 -5.89 -11.84 -7.84
C PRO A 60 -5.66 -12.99 -6.85
N PHE A 61 -4.57 -13.72 -7.06
CA PHE A 61 -4.13 -14.80 -6.16
C PHE A 61 -2.61 -14.73 -5.99
N ILE A 62 -2.12 -15.41 -4.95
CA ILE A 62 -0.69 -15.53 -4.63
C ILE A 62 -0.43 -16.99 -4.28
N SER A 63 0.55 -17.61 -4.94
CA SER A 63 0.81 -19.06 -4.83
C SER A 63 2.29 -19.36 -4.73
N ARG A 64 2.65 -20.42 -3.99
CA ARG A 64 4.01 -20.97 -4.02
C ARG A 64 4.30 -21.73 -5.31
N LYS A 65 3.28 -22.21 -5.99
CA LYS A 65 3.42 -22.95 -7.23
C LYS A 65 3.72 -21.97 -8.35
N ILE A 66 4.81 -22.19 -9.06
CA ILE A 66 5.24 -21.41 -10.23
C ILE A 66 5.20 -22.33 -11.45
N ASP A 67 4.24 -22.13 -12.36
CA ASP A 67 3.99 -23.01 -13.51
C ASP A 67 5.13 -22.93 -14.53
N PHE A 68 5.64 -21.72 -14.78
CA PHE A 68 6.79 -21.47 -15.65
C PHE A 68 7.84 -20.61 -14.95
N PHE A 69 9.09 -21.04 -14.93
CA PHE A 69 10.18 -20.30 -14.30
C PHE A 69 11.33 -20.07 -15.28
N LEU A 70 11.57 -18.82 -15.66
CA LEU A 70 12.62 -18.42 -16.60
C LEU A 70 13.83 -17.89 -15.81
N ALA A 71 14.90 -18.66 -15.82
CA ALA A 71 16.09 -18.42 -15.01
C ALA A 71 17.31 -18.05 -15.89
N TYR A 72 18.05 -17.01 -15.52
CA TYR A 72 19.19 -16.52 -16.31
C TYR A 72 20.53 -17.14 -15.91
N ASP A 73 20.55 -17.85 -14.79
CA ASP A 73 21.69 -18.60 -14.26
C ASP A 73 21.21 -19.73 -13.33
N PRO A 74 22.07 -20.71 -12.96
CA PRO A 74 21.69 -21.79 -12.05
C PRO A 74 21.35 -21.34 -10.62
N TYR A 75 21.91 -20.21 -10.17
CA TYR A 75 21.68 -19.69 -8.83
C TYR A 75 20.25 -19.14 -8.67
N ALA A 76 19.65 -18.61 -9.75
CA ALA A 76 18.24 -18.26 -9.80
C ALA A 76 17.34 -19.46 -9.47
N ILE A 77 17.69 -20.67 -9.90
CA ILE A 77 16.92 -21.87 -9.60
C ILE A 77 17.10 -22.25 -8.13
N SER A 78 18.34 -22.45 -7.70
CA SER A 78 18.62 -22.97 -6.35
C SER A 78 18.18 -22.02 -5.23
N LYS A 79 18.20 -20.70 -5.49
CA LYS A 79 17.65 -19.69 -4.58
C LYS A 79 16.15 -19.87 -4.38
N ASN A 80 15.40 -20.08 -5.48
CA ASN A 80 13.94 -20.04 -5.46
C ASN A 80 13.30 -21.40 -5.16
N GLU A 81 13.92 -22.54 -5.48
CA GLU A 81 13.35 -23.88 -5.25
C GLU A 81 13.12 -24.22 -3.76
N SER A 82 13.82 -23.53 -2.86
CA SER A 82 13.61 -23.66 -1.41
C SER A 82 12.32 -23.00 -0.91
N ILE A 83 11.79 -22.05 -1.68
CA ILE A 83 10.64 -21.21 -1.33
C ILE A 83 9.43 -21.58 -2.21
N TYR A 84 9.66 -21.78 -3.50
CA TYR A 84 8.66 -21.97 -4.54
C TYR A 84 8.68 -23.39 -5.11
N GLU A 85 7.50 -23.90 -5.47
CA GLU A 85 7.37 -25.13 -6.24
C GLU A 85 7.47 -24.82 -7.74
N LEU A 86 8.69 -24.91 -8.29
CA LEU A 86 8.98 -24.63 -9.70
C LEU A 86 8.60 -25.84 -10.57
N LYS A 87 7.57 -25.72 -11.41
CA LYS A 87 7.09 -26.82 -12.26
C LYS A 87 7.90 -27.00 -13.53
N ASN A 88 7.92 -25.97 -14.39
CA ASN A 88 8.66 -25.99 -15.65
C ASN A 88 9.71 -24.89 -15.67
N THR A 89 10.98 -25.30 -15.62
CA THR A 89 12.11 -24.36 -15.54
C THR A 89 12.84 -24.25 -16.87
N PHE A 90 13.03 -23.02 -17.36
CA PHE A 90 13.71 -22.69 -18.60
C PHE A 90 15.00 -21.93 -18.30
N MET A 91 16.14 -22.48 -18.73
CA MET A 91 17.46 -21.89 -18.52
C MET A 91 17.88 -21.01 -19.70
N ILE A 92 17.87 -19.70 -19.49
CA ILE A 92 18.14 -18.68 -20.51
C ILE A 92 19.63 -18.33 -20.50
N LYS A 93 20.37 -18.89 -21.44
CA LYS A 93 21.82 -18.71 -21.56
C LYS A 93 22.20 -17.56 -22.49
N GLU A 94 23.37 -16.97 -22.26
CA GLU A 94 23.93 -15.90 -23.10
C GLU A 94 24.18 -16.33 -24.54
N GLU A 95 24.45 -17.62 -24.77
CA GLU A 95 24.63 -18.16 -26.11
C GLU A 95 23.37 -18.08 -26.98
N HIS A 96 22.20 -17.85 -26.38
CA HIS A 96 20.93 -17.78 -27.11
C HIS A 96 20.56 -16.37 -27.60
N CYS A 97 21.12 -15.30 -27.00
CA CYS A 97 20.63 -13.94 -27.23
C CYS A 97 21.61 -12.84 -26.79
N LYS A 98 21.46 -11.64 -27.35
CA LYS A 98 22.18 -10.45 -26.86
C LYS A 98 21.46 -9.79 -25.68
N TYR A 99 20.13 -9.68 -25.77
CA TYR A 99 19.26 -9.06 -24.77
C TYR A 99 18.37 -10.12 -24.10
N LYS A 100 18.83 -10.68 -22.97
CA LYS A 100 18.13 -11.72 -22.22
C LYS A 100 16.69 -11.36 -21.85
N ASN A 101 16.44 -10.11 -21.46
CA ASN A 101 15.10 -9.62 -21.12
C ASN A 101 14.11 -9.76 -22.29
N THR A 102 14.55 -9.42 -23.50
CA THR A 102 13.69 -9.48 -24.68
C THR A 102 13.49 -10.90 -25.18
N PHE A 103 14.54 -11.73 -25.14
CA PHE A 103 14.42 -13.17 -25.38
C PHE A 103 13.43 -13.82 -24.42
N THR A 104 13.53 -13.48 -23.15
CA THR A 104 12.67 -14.03 -22.09
C THR A 104 11.21 -13.59 -22.25
N LEU A 105 10.97 -12.35 -22.68
CA LEU A 105 9.62 -11.92 -23.08
C LEU A 105 9.08 -12.79 -24.22
N GLY A 106 9.88 -13.05 -25.27
CA GLY A 106 9.49 -13.89 -26.39
C GLY A 106 9.10 -15.31 -25.95
N ALA A 107 9.93 -15.92 -25.09
CA ALA A 107 9.65 -17.22 -24.51
C ALA A 107 8.33 -17.22 -23.71
N ALA A 108 8.13 -16.20 -22.87
CA ALA A 108 6.93 -16.09 -22.05
C ALA A 108 5.65 -15.86 -22.88
N LEU A 109 5.71 -15.08 -23.97
CA LEU A 109 4.59 -14.93 -24.90
C LEU A 109 4.16 -16.29 -25.45
N LYS A 110 5.11 -17.14 -25.88
CA LYS A 110 4.79 -18.47 -26.39
C LYS A 110 4.22 -19.39 -25.32
N LEU A 111 4.77 -19.39 -24.10
CA LEU A 111 4.27 -20.21 -23.00
C LEU A 111 2.82 -19.88 -22.61
N LEU A 112 2.41 -18.63 -22.85
CA LEU A 112 1.05 -18.13 -22.63
C LEU A 112 0.22 -18.00 -23.92
N ASN A 113 0.67 -18.60 -25.03
CA ASN A 113 0.01 -18.56 -26.34
C ASN A 113 -0.33 -17.15 -26.86
N LEU A 114 0.41 -16.13 -26.45
CA LEU A 114 0.25 -14.75 -26.90
C LEU A 114 0.95 -14.55 -28.25
N SER A 115 0.47 -13.61 -29.06
CA SER A 115 1.08 -13.37 -30.37
C SER A 115 2.44 -12.67 -30.20
N ILE A 116 3.42 -13.08 -31.00
CA ILE A 116 4.71 -12.38 -31.06
C ILE A 116 4.57 -10.91 -31.48
N ASP A 117 3.53 -10.58 -32.26
CA ASP A 117 3.26 -9.20 -32.69
C ASP A 117 2.90 -8.28 -31.51
N GLU A 118 2.30 -8.83 -30.44
CA GLU A 118 2.04 -8.08 -29.20
C GLU A 118 3.35 -7.69 -28.51
N GLY A 119 4.32 -8.62 -28.50
CA GLY A 119 5.69 -8.38 -28.08
C GLY A 119 6.39 -7.30 -28.92
N LYS A 120 6.27 -7.36 -30.25
CA LYS A 120 6.84 -6.33 -31.15
C LYS A 120 6.22 -4.96 -30.91
N LYS A 121 4.90 -4.90 -30.69
CA LYS A 121 4.16 -3.66 -30.40
C LYS A 121 4.59 -3.02 -29.08
N ILE A 122 4.78 -3.79 -28.01
CA ILE A 122 5.22 -3.23 -26.73
C ILE A 122 6.67 -2.74 -26.78
N LEU A 123 7.56 -3.48 -27.45
CA LEU A 123 8.94 -3.05 -27.69
C LEU A 123 8.98 -1.76 -28.50
N SER A 124 8.23 -1.67 -29.61
CA SER A 124 8.11 -0.46 -30.42
C SER A 124 7.72 0.76 -29.58
N ARG A 125 6.73 0.62 -28.70
CA ARG A 125 6.28 1.69 -27.79
C ARG A 125 7.39 2.12 -26.82
N GLN A 126 8.17 1.18 -26.30
CA GLN A 126 9.28 1.49 -25.39
C GLN A 126 10.44 2.17 -26.12
N PHE A 127 10.79 1.69 -27.32
CA PHE A 127 11.81 2.29 -28.16
C PHE A 127 11.41 3.70 -28.62
N ALA A 128 10.13 3.99 -28.81
CA ALA A 128 9.68 5.35 -29.13
C ALA A 128 9.90 6.37 -27.98
N LYS A 129 10.03 5.91 -26.73
CA LYS A 129 10.26 6.79 -25.56
C LYS A 129 11.74 7.16 -25.36
N LYS A 130 12.66 6.50 -26.06
CA LYS A 130 14.12 6.64 -25.88
C LYS A 130 14.79 6.62 -27.24
N ASP A 131 15.69 7.55 -27.54
CA ASP A 131 16.38 7.61 -28.84
C ASP A 131 17.38 6.44 -29.05
N PHE A 132 16.88 5.23 -29.29
CA PHE A 132 17.67 4.05 -29.59
C PHE A 132 17.95 3.93 -31.10
N SER A 133 19.09 3.33 -31.46
CA SER A 133 19.42 3.07 -32.87
C SER A 133 18.56 1.94 -33.46
N GLU A 134 18.32 2.00 -34.78
CA GLU A 134 17.61 0.94 -35.51
C GLU A 134 18.28 -0.44 -35.33
N GLU A 135 19.60 -0.47 -35.22
CA GLU A 135 20.36 -1.71 -34.96
C GLU A 135 19.97 -2.36 -33.62
N ILE A 136 19.86 -1.56 -32.54
CA ILE A 136 19.44 -2.06 -31.23
C ILE A 136 18.00 -2.57 -31.28
N MET A 137 17.11 -1.86 -31.97
CA MET A 137 15.71 -2.28 -32.12
C MET A 137 15.61 -3.60 -32.90
N ASN A 138 16.31 -3.72 -34.02
CA ASN A 138 16.31 -4.94 -34.84
C ASN A 138 16.86 -6.14 -34.07
N GLN A 139 17.93 -5.95 -33.30
CA GLN A 139 18.48 -7.01 -32.45
C GLN A 139 17.48 -7.45 -31.36
N ASN A 140 16.73 -6.52 -30.77
CA ASN A 140 15.69 -6.87 -29.81
C ASN A 140 14.55 -7.67 -30.46
N TYR A 141 14.14 -7.35 -31.69
CA TYR A 141 13.16 -8.17 -32.40
C TYR A 141 13.67 -9.57 -32.72
N GLN A 142 14.93 -9.71 -33.11
CA GLN A 142 15.55 -11.03 -33.32
C GLN A 142 15.60 -11.85 -32.03
N ASP A 143 15.99 -11.23 -30.90
CA ASP A 143 16.02 -11.91 -29.61
C ASP A 143 14.60 -12.32 -29.16
N LEU A 144 13.58 -11.48 -29.41
CA LEU A 144 12.17 -11.80 -29.15
C LEU A 144 11.72 -13.04 -29.96
N GLU A 145 12.00 -13.07 -31.26
CA GLU A 145 11.68 -14.19 -32.15
C GLU A 145 12.40 -15.48 -31.74
N ALA A 146 13.69 -15.37 -31.41
CA ALA A 146 14.48 -16.49 -30.93
C ALA A 146 13.92 -17.06 -29.62
N GLY A 147 13.50 -16.20 -28.69
CA GLY A 147 12.87 -16.60 -27.43
C GLY A 147 11.54 -17.32 -27.64
N TYR A 148 10.70 -16.80 -28.53
CA TYR A 148 9.41 -17.40 -28.89
C TYR A 148 9.60 -18.81 -29.47
N ALA A 149 10.50 -18.97 -30.42
CA ALA A 149 10.84 -20.27 -31.01
C ALA A 149 11.52 -21.21 -29.99
N TYR A 150 12.33 -20.69 -29.07
CA TYR A 150 12.94 -21.48 -28.01
C TYR A 150 11.88 -22.15 -27.13
N ALA A 151 10.90 -21.39 -26.62
CA ALA A 151 9.83 -21.93 -25.79
C ALA A 151 8.96 -22.96 -26.55
N GLU A 152 8.68 -22.73 -27.84
CA GLU A 152 7.95 -23.68 -28.70
C GLU A 152 8.63 -25.05 -28.78
N ASN A 153 9.96 -25.04 -28.84
CA ASN A 153 10.75 -26.27 -28.96
C ASN A 153 11.03 -26.95 -27.60
N HIS A 154 10.96 -26.22 -26.49
CA HIS A 154 11.32 -26.74 -25.16
C HIS A 154 10.12 -27.05 -24.26
N CYS A 155 8.93 -26.48 -24.52
CA CYS A 155 7.71 -26.85 -23.82
C CYS A 155 6.89 -27.84 -24.67
N GLN A 156 7.20 -29.13 -24.54
CA GLN A 156 6.56 -30.21 -25.29
C GLN A 156 6.16 -31.38 -24.38
N GLY A 157 5.10 -32.09 -24.77
CA GLY A 157 4.63 -33.31 -24.11
C GLY A 157 3.73 -33.07 -22.90
N GLU A 158 3.39 -34.14 -22.17
CA GLU A 158 2.49 -34.08 -21.00
C GLU A 158 3.09 -33.31 -19.82
N SER A 159 4.42 -33.15 -19.78
CA SER A 159 5.14 -32.48 -18.69
C SER A 159 5.10 -30.95 -18.77
N CYS A 160 4.98 -30.36 -19.97
CA CYS A 160 4.90 -28.92 -20.18
C CYS A 160 3.85 -28.61 -21.25
N SER A 161 2.77 -27.94 -20.86
CA SER A 161 1.70 -27.52 -21.76
C SER A 161 1.66 -25.99 -21.86
N ILE A 162 1.56 -25.49 -23.09
CA ILE A 162 1.28 -24.07 -23.34
C ILE A 162 -0.11 -23.74 -22.79
N ILE A 163 -0.21 -22.63 -22.06
CA ILE A 163 -1.46 -22.15 -21.49
C ILE A 163 -2.00 -21.05 -22.40
N ASP A 164 -3.29 -21.10 -22.74
CA ASP A 164 -3.87 -20.14 -23.68
C ASP A 164 -4.37 -18.87 -22.97
N CYS A 165 -3.59 -17.79 -23.07
CA CYS A 165 -3.98 -16.45 -22.62
C CYS A 165 -4.26 -15.49 -23.81
N SER A 166 -4.46 -16.02 -25.03
CA SER A 166 -4.63 -15.20 -26.24
C SER A 166 -5.94 -14.41 -26.29
N GLN A 167 -6.96 -14.91 -25.59
CA GLN A 167 -8.32 -14.37 -25.60
C GLN A 167 -8.43 -13.12 -24.74
N ASP A 168 -9.31 -12.20 -25.13
CA ASP A 168 -9.72 -11.08 -24.30
C ASP A 168 -10.78 -11.55 -23.30
N VAL A 169 -10.54 -11.34 -22.00
CA VAL A 169 -11.38 -11.87 -20.90
C VAL A 169 -12.15 -10.78 -20.14
N GLY A 170 -11.93 -9.52 -20.48
CA GLY A 170 -12.59 -8.38 -19.84
C GLY A 170 -12.19 -7.05 -20.45
N ASN A 171 -12.48 -5.96 -19.73
CA ASN A 171 -12.09 -4.61 -20.14
C ASN A 171 -10.57 -4.42 -20.05
N GLU A 172 -10.01 -3.56 -20.88
CA GLU A 172 -8.60 -3.20 -20.81
C GLU A 172 -8.24 -2.60 -19.44
N LYS A 173 -7.14 -3.07 -18.86
CA LYS A 173 -6.58 -2.62 -17.57
C LYS A 173 -5.20 -2.02 -17.76
N VAL A 174 -4.74 -1.27 -16.77
CA VAL A 174 -3.39 -0.71 -16.68
C VAL A 174 -2.61 -1.39 -15.56
N PHE A 175 -1.33 -1.69 -15.78
CA PHE A 175 -0.50 -2.37 -14.78
C PHE A 175 0.24 -1.33 -13.94
N MET A 176 -0.15 -1.19 -12.66
CA MET A 176 0.34 -0.14 -11.76
C MET A 176 0.83 -0.74 -10.44
N TYR A 177 1.79 -0.10 -9.80
CA TYR A 177 2.27 -0.53 -8.48
C TYR A 177 1.70 0.32 -7.33
N GLY A 178 1.70 -0.21 -6.11
CA GLY A 178 0.94 0.41 -5.01
C GLY A 178 1.40 1.83 -4.66
N ASN A 179 2.71 2.09 -4.62
CA ASN A 179 3.23 3.43 -4.39
C ASN A 179 2.89 4.42 -5.51
N GLU A 180 2.69 3.93 -6.74
CA GLU A 180 2.16 4.76 -7.83
C GLU A 180 0.71 5.17 -7.57
N LEU A 181 -0.09 4.28 -7.01
CA LEU A 181 -1.47 4.57 -6.63
C LEU A 181 -1.56 5.52 -5.44
N PHE A 182 -0.74 5.34 -4.40
CA PHE A 182 -0.63 6.31 -3.31
C PHE A 182 -0.25 7.71 -3.81
N ALA A 183 0.77 7.80 -4.67
CA ALA A 183 1.22 9.07 -5.22
C ALA A 183 0.13 9.74 -6.07
N LYS A 184 -0.43 9.02 -7.06
CA LYS A 184 -1.46 9.56 -7.96
C LYS A 184 -2.73 9.93 -7.22
N GLY A 185 -3.21 9.05 -6.32
CA GLY A 185 -4.39 9.32 -5.50
C GLY A 185 -4.25 10.56 -4.65
N ALA A 186 -3.08 10.77 -4.03
CA ALA A 186 -2.78 12.01 -3.31
C ALA A 186 -2.75 13.23 -4.23
N MET A 187 -2.06 13.17 -5.37
CA MET A 187 -1.92 14.27 -6.32
C MET A 187 -3.26 14.69 -6.92
N GLU A 188 -4.05 13.72 -7.39
CA GLU A 188 -5.38 13.96 -8.00
C GLU A 188 -6.40 14.40 -6.95
N SER A 189 -6.16 14.07 -5.67
CA SER A 189 -6.89 14.61 -4.53
C SER A 189 -6.25 15.90 -3.97
N GLY A 190 -5.38 16.59 -4.71
CA GLY A 190 -4.91 17.94 -4.37
C GLY A 190 -3.71 18.03 -3.41
N LEU A 191 -2.79 17.06 -3.42
CA LEU A 191 -1.50 17.19 -2.74
C LEU A 191 -0.72 18.40 -3.26
N ASP A 192 -0.28 19.30 -2.38
CA ASP A 192 0.55 20.46 -2.73
C ASP A 192 2.04 20.22 -2.49
N PHE A 193 2.37 19.47 -1.42
CA PHE A 193 3.74 19.33 -0.92
C PHE A 193 4.03 17.90 -0.47
N TYR A 194 5.10 17.32 -0.98
CA TYR A 194 5.59 16.01 -0.56
C TYR A 194 7.02 16.12 -0.03
N ALA A 195 7.28 15.60 1.16
CA ALA A 195 8.63 15.49 1.68
C ALA A 195 9.03 14.03 1.91
N ALA A 196 10.26 13.67 1.58
CA ALA A 196 10.76 12.34 1.86
C ALA A 196 12.28 12.32 2.03
N TYR A 197 12.74 11.36 2.84
CA TYR A 197 14.12 10.88 2.82
C TYR A 197 14.06 9.49 2.18
N PRO A 198 14.90 9.17 1.17
CA PRO A 198 14.81 7.89 0.49
C PRO A 198 14.96 6.69 1.43
N MET A 199 13.88 5.95 1.64
CA MET A 199 13.89 4.70 2.40
C MET A 199 12.92 3.68 1.77
N THR A 200 13.45 2.49 1.47
CA THR A 200 12.65 1.35 1.00
C THR A 200 11.63 0.94 2.05
N PRO A 201 10.36 0.67 1.68
CA PRO A 201 9.81 0.64 0.31
C PRO A 201 9.14 1.95 -0.15
N ALA A 202 9.10 3.00 0.67
CA ALA A 202 8.38 4.25 0.35
C ALA A 202 9.06 5.12 -0.74
N SER A 203 10.34 4.88 -1.05
CA SER A 203 11.10 5.69 -2.00
C SER A 203 10.44 5.85 -3.37
N SER A 204 9.77 4.83 -3.91
CA SER A 204 9.17 4.91 -5.25
C SER A 204 7.99 5.89 -5.36
N VAL A 205 7.45 6.36 -4.23
CA VAL A 205 6.51 7.50 -4.24
C VAL A 205 7.20 8.77 -4.77
N ILE A 206 8.49 8.95 -4.48
CA ILE A 206 9.30 10.06 -4.98
C ILE A 206 9.31 10.03 -6.51
N ASP A 207 9.56 8.86 -7.10
CA ASP A 207 9.66 8.68 -8.56
C ASP A 207 8.38 9.14 -9.28
N GLU A 208 7.21 9.00 -8.66
CA GLU A 208 5.95 9.44 -9.23
C GLU A 208 5.64 10.91 -8.95
N VAL A 209 5.91 11.39 -7.74
CA VAL A 209 5.67 12.80 -7.39
C VAL A 209 6.53 13.74 -8.22
N VAL A 210 7.81 13.42 -8.47
CA VAL A 210 8.72 14.29 -9.24
C VAL A 210 8.33 14.43 -10.72
N LYS A 211 7.47 13.54 -11.24
CA LYS A 211 6.90 13.66 -12.59
C LYS A 211 5.82 14.74 -12.66
N ASN A 212 5.21 15.11 -11.54
CA ASN A 212 4.21 16.16 -11.45
C ASN A 212 4.86 17.50 -11.07
N LYS A 213 4.64 18.54 -11.89
CA LYS A 213 5.22 19.88 -11.68
C LYS A 213 4.42 20.76 -10.73
N GLU A 214 3.20 20.37 -10.38
CA GLU A 214 2.30 21.12 -9.48
C GLU A 214 2.60 20.84 -8.00
N VAL A 215 3.16 19.66 -7.70
CA VAL A 215 3.55 19.28 -6.34
C VAL A 215 4.98 19.72 -6.05
N ILE A 216 5.17 20.42 -4.93
CA ILE A 216 6.51 20.74 -4.45
C ILE A 216 7.08 19.50 -3.77
N PHE A 217 8.18 18.98 -4.31
CA PHE A 217 8.95 17.91 -3.67
C PHE A 217 10.12 18.48 -2.87
N PHE A 218 10.25 18.05 -1.61
CA PHE A 218 11.39 18.35 -0.75
C PHE A 218 12.09 17.06 -0.31
N GLN A 219 13.34 16.88 -0.74
CA GLN A 219 14.19 15.82 -0.20
C GLN A 219 14.91 16.35 1.04
N GLY A 220 14.51 15.88 2.22
CA GLY A 220 15.18 16.23 3.47
C GLY A 220 16.51 15.49 3.63
N GLU A 221 17.35 15.99 4.52
CA GLU A 221 18.62 15.36 4.93
C GLU A 221 18.42 14.14 5.83
N ASP A 222 17.30 14.08 6.56
CA ASP A 222 16.84 12.98 7.41
C ASP A 222 15.31 13.06 7.61
N GLU A 223 14.73 12.07 8.29
CA GLU A 223 13.30 12.00 8.56
C GLU A 223 12.76 13.08 9.52
N ILE A 224 13.61 13.68 10.34
CA ILE A 224 13.23 14.81 11.21
C ILE A 224 12.95 16.03 10.34
N ALA A 225 13.91 16.38 9.47
CA ALA A 225 13.78 17.48 8.52
C ALA A 225 12.57 17.28 7.59
N VAL A 226 12.35 16.05 7.10
CA VAL A 226 11.19 15.68 6.26
C VAL A 226 9.88 15.98 6.96
N SER A 227 9.69 15.46 8.17
CA SER A 227 8.40 15.58 8.84
C SER A 227 8.14 17.01 9.35
N MET A 228 9.19 17.72 9.79
CA MET A 228 9.07 19.13 10.17
C MET A 228 8.82 20.04 8.97
N ALA A 229 9.43 19.78 7.80
CA ALA A 229 9.14 20.51 6.57
C ALA A 229 7.70 20.30 6.11
N MET A 230 7.17 19.07 6.21
CA MET A 230 5.77 18.78 5.94
C MET A 230 4.83 19.57 6.87
N LEU A 231 5.11 19.62 8.18
CA LEU A 231 4.32 20.44 9.12
C LEU A 231 4.42 21.94 8.82
N GLY A 232 5.59 22.43 8.41
CA GLY A 232 5.76 23.80 7.94
C GLY A 232 4.89 24.12 6.72
N ALA A 233 4.83 23.20 5.75
CA ALA A 233 3.95 23.32 4.59
C ALA A 233 2.46 23.32 5.01
N LYS A 234 2.06 22.43 5.94
CA LYS A 234 0.70 22.42 6.52
C LYS A 234 0.36 23.75 7.20
N PHE A 235 1.27 24.28 8.02
CA PHE A 235 1.11 25.59 8.66
C PHE A 235 0.94 26.71 7.63
N ALA A 236 1.66 26.65 6.50
CA ALA A 236 1.51 27.56 5.37
C ALA A 236 0.22 27.36 4.55
N GLY A 237 -0.65 26.42 4.93
CA GLY A 237 -1.93 26.19 4.28
C GLY A 237 -1.91 25.19 3.13
N LYS A 238 -0.78 24.52 2.90
CA LYS A 238 -0.63 23.48 1.88
C LYS A 238 -1.16 22.14 2.35
N ARG A 239 -1.65 21.32 1.44
CA ARG A 239 -1.94 19.90 1.72
C ARG A 239 -0.66 19.13 1.58
N ALA A 240 -0.20 18.49 2.65
CA ALA A 240 1.13 17.93 2.69
C ALA A 240 1.15 16.49 3.20
N MET A 241 2.03 15.70 2.61
CA MET A 241 2.28 14.30 2.93
C MET A 241 3.79 14.04 3.01
N CYS A 242 4.20 13.10 3.83
CA CYS A 242 5.55 12.53 3.78
C CYS A 242 5.50 11.00 3.71
N GLY A 243 6.56 10.37 3.20
CA GLY A 243 6.68 8.92 3.09
C GLY A 243 7.91 8.37 3.79
N THR A 244 7.74 7.24 4.48
CA THR A 244 8.79 6.59 5.28
C THR A 244 8.47 5.10 5.52
N SER A 245 9.26 4.46 6.39
CA SER A 245 9.14 3.08 6.87
C SER A 245 9.52 3.05 8.37
N GLY A 246 9.44 1.91 9.05
CA GLY A 246 9.52 1.83 10.52
C GLY A 246 10.71 2.58 11.15
N GLY A 247 11.92 2.42 10.61
CA GLY A 247 13.13 3.07 11.14
C GLY A 247 13.12 4.60 11.02
N GLY A 248 12.67 5.13 9.89
CA GLY A 248 12.54 6.57 9.70
C GLY A 248 11.34 7.15 10.44
N PHE A 249 10.25 6.40 10.57
CA PHE A 249 9.10 6.79 11.37
C PHE A 249 9.46 6.96 12.86
N ALA A 250 10.40 6.15 13.38
CA ALA A 250 11.00 6.34 14.71
C ALA A 250 11.45 7.79 14.95
N LEU A 251 12.11 8.39 13.96
CA LEU A 251 12.62 9.76 14.01
C LEU A 251 11.51 10.82 13.85
N MET A 252 10.34 10.45 13.34
CA MET A 252 9.19 11.35 13.15
C MET A 252 8.25 11.41 14.36
N SER A 253 8.46 10.59 15.40
CA SER A 253 7.56 10.50 16.57
C SER A 253 7.34 11.85 17.29
N GLU A 254 8.38 12.70 17.33
CA GLU A 254 8.29 14.05 17.91
C GLU A 254 7.40 14.97 17.08
N SER A 255 7.55 14.96 15.75
CA SER A 255 6.73 15.80 14.86
C SER A 255 5.27 15.35 14.88
N LEU A 256 4.99 14.05 15.02
CA LEU A 256 3.63 13.53 15.20
C LEU A 256 2.98 14.09 16.47
N SER A 257 3.72 14.10 17.58
CA SER A 257 3.26 14.64 18.87
C SER A 257 3.04 16.16 18.79
N PHE A 258 3.95 16.87 18.11
CA PHE A 258 3.79 18.29 17.86
C PHE A 258 2.58 18.61 16.97
N SER A 259 2.35 17.83 15.91
CA SER A 259 1.20 17.97 15.02
C SER A 259 -0.13 17.86 15.76
N ASN A 260 -0.23 16.88 16.67
CA ASN A 260 -1.37 16.71 17.56
C ASN A 260 -1.58 17.93 18.47
N GLN A 261 -0.50 18.35 19.15
CA GLN A 261 -0.56 19.45 20.11
C GLN A 261 -0.95 20.78 19.45
N ALA A 262 -0.33 21.10 18.30
CA ALA A 262 -0.57 22.34 17.57
C ALA A 262 -1.76 22.26 16.58
N GLU A 263 -2.45 21.12 16.52
CA GLU A 263 -3.60 20.87 15.64
C GLU A 263 -3.30 21.19 14.16
N ILE A 264 -2.11 20.82 13.68
CA ILE A 264 -1.66 21.13 12.31
C ILE A 264 -2.13 20.04 11.33
N GLY A 265 -2.15 18.78 11.77
CA GLY A 265 -2.34 17.62 10.92
C GLY A 265 -1.09 17.25 10.12
N GLY A 266 -1.28 16.54 9.01
CA GLY A 266 -0.23 16.00 8.15
C GLY A 266 -0.48 14.52 7.87
N VAL A 267 -0.09 14.07 6.68
CA VAL A 267 -0.23 12.66 6.28
C VAL A 267 1.13 11.98 6.27
N TYR A 268 1.25 10.90 7.04
CA TYR A 268 2.45 10.08 7.14
C TYR A 268 2.17 8.75 6.46
N LEU A 269 2.73 8.53 5.26
CA LEU A 269 2.72 7.21 4.62
C LEU A 269 3.81 6.35 5.29
N LEU A 270 3.37 5.47 6.20
CA LEU A 270 4.21 4.47 6.84
C LEU A 270 4.15 3.19 6.01
N SER A 271 5.13 2.99 5.12
CA SER A 271 5.25 1.75 4.36
C SER A 271 6.11 0.76 5.16
N GLN A 272 5.48 -0.03 6.02
CA GLN A 272 6.15 -0.98 6.90
C GLN A 272 6.88 -2.07 6.10
N ARG A 273 7.99 -2.53 6.68
CA ARG A 273 8.84 -3.60 6.16
C ARG A 273 9.25 -4.48 7.32
N ASP A 274 9.90 -5.60 7.04
CA ASP A 274 10.36 -6.49 8.10
C ASP A 274 11.41 -5.80 9.00
N GLY A 275 11.14 -5.82 10.31
CA GLY A 275 11.95 -5.24 11.39
C GLY A 275 12.42 -6.30 12.39
N PRO A 276 12.94 -5.92 13.58
CA PRO A 276 13.13 -4.56 14.10
C PRO A 276 14.40 -3.88 13.57
N SER A 277 14.55 -2.59 13.88
CA SER A 277 15.70 -1.77 13.44
C SER A 277 15.80 -1.75 11.91
N THR A 278 16.99 -1.93 11.32
CA THR A 278 17.14 -2.07 9.87
C THR A 278 16.31 -3.24 9.32
N GLY A 279 16.21 -4.33 10.09
CA GLY A 279 15.50 -5.55 9.72
C GLY A 279 15.98 -6.13 8.39
N THR A 280 15.03 -6.52 7.55
CA THR A 280 15.30 -6.95 6.17
C THR A 280 14.59 -5.99 5.18
N PRO A 281 15.26 -4.89 4.75
CA PRO A 281 14.61 -3.73 4.13
C PRO A 281 13.77 -3.97 2.87
N THR A 282 14.03 -5.08 2.17
CA THR A 282 13.43 -5.41 0.88
C THR A 282 12.33 -6.47 0.99
N PHE A 283 11.99 -6.87 2.22
CA PHE A 283 10.97 -7.86 2.52
C PHE A 283 9.79 -7.27 3.29
N THR A 284 8.64 -7.91 3.14
CA THR A 284 7.41 -7.46 3.78
C THR A 284 7.31 -7.97 5.20
N GLY A 285 6.66 -7.20 6.06
CA GLY A 285 6.38 -7.52 7.45
C GLY A 285 5.32 -6.58 7.99
N GLN A 286 4.46 -7.06 8.90
CA GLN A 286 3.35 -6.29 9.46
C GLN A 286 3.53 -6.02 10.95
N GLY A 287 4.74 -5.60 11.33
CA GLY A 287 5.17 -5.44 12.72
C GLY A 287 4.95 -4.04 13.32
N ASP A 288 4.46 -3.07 12.54
CA ASP A 288 4.43 -1.66 12.95
C ASP A 288 3.02 -1.18 13.38
N ILE A 289 2.02 -2.07 13.53
CA ILE A 289 0.64 -1.70 13.91
C ILE A 289 0.61 -0.99 15.28
N ASN A 290 1.14 -1.65 16.32
CA ASN A 290 1.22 -1.09 17.66
C ASN A 290 2.09 0.16 17.69
N TYR A 291 3.10 0.22 16.83
CA TYR A 291 3.94 1.40 16.74
C TYR A 291 3.17 2.58 16.14
N ALA A 292 2.49 2.41 15.00
CA ALA A 292 1.62 3.42 14.39
C ALA A 292 0.55 3.93 15.36
N LEU A 293 -0.06 3.04 16.15
CA LEU A 293 -1.09 3.39 17.14
C LEU A 293 -0.56 4.20 18.33
N ASN A 294 0.73 4.10 18.66
CA ASN A 294 1.31 4.65 19.89
C ASN A 294 2.58 5.50 19.64
N ALA A 295 2.81 5.98 18.41
CA ALA A 295 4.00 6.75 18.03
C ALA A 295 3.98 8.22 18.53
N SER A 296 2.90 8.66 19.18
CA SER A 296 2.79 9.97 19.82
C SER A 296 3.02 9.83 21.32
N PHE A 297 3.86 10.68 21.92
CA PHE A 297 3.88 10.82 23.37
C PHE A 297 2.76 11.74 23.85
N GLY A 298 2.28 11.52 25.07
CA GLY A 298 1.06 12.15 25.59
C GLY A 298 -0.18 11.27 25.38
N ASP A 299 -1.35 11.79 25.76
CA ASP A 299 -2.62 11.06 25.68
C ASP A 299 -3.37 11.40 24.38
N THR A 300 -2.82 10.93 23.26
CA THR A 300 -3.40 11.14 21.93
C THR A 300 -2.96 10.04 20.98
N LYS A 301 -3.77 9.77 19.96
CA LYS A 301 -3.48 8.81 18.90
C LYS A 301 -3.77 9.42 17.54
N PRO A 302 -2.94 9.13 16.52
CA PRO A 302 -3.20 9.55 15.15
C PRO A 302 -4.39 8.77 14.57
N ILE A 303 -5.03 9.31 13.53
CA ILE A 303 -5.93 8.49 12.70
C ILE A 303 -5.04 7.51 11.92
N VAL A 304 -5.34 6.21 11.94
CA VAL A 304 -4.57 5.17 11.28
C VAL A 304 -5.45 4.40 10.31
N LEU A 305 -5.17 4.54 9.01
CA LEU A 305 -5.84 3.84 7.92
C LEU A 305 -4.89 2.83 7.28
N TYR A 306 -5.42 1.68 6.87
CA TYR A 306 -4.68 0.62 6.19
C TYR A 306 -5.48 0.13 4.97
N PRO A 307 -5.19 0.62 3.75
CA PRO A 307 -5.85 0.13 2.55
C PRO A 307 -5.51 -1.34 2.29
N SER A 308 -6.51 -2.10 1.89
CA SER A 308 -6.42 -3.54 1.66
C SER A 308 -6.38 -3.91 0.18
N THR A 309 -6.82 -2.99 -0.69
CA THR A 309 -6.71 -3.10 -2.16
C THR A 309 -5.82 -2.01 -2.75
N PHE A 310 -5.45 -2.20 -4.02
CA PHE A 310 -4.69 -1.22 -4.78
C PHE A 310 -5.55 0.03 -5.06
N GLU A 311 -6.82 -0.15 -5.39
CA GLU A 311 -7.79 0.94 -5.55
C GLU A 311 -7.99 1.72 -4.25
N GLU A 312 -8.01 1.03 -3.11
CA GLU A 312 -8.06 1.68 -1.79
C GLU A 312 -6.79 2.48 -1.50
N ALA A 313 -5.61 2.03 -1.95
CA ALA A 313 -4.38 2.82 -1.78
C ALA A 313 -4.49 4.19 -2.46
N TYR A 314 -5.13 4.24 -3.64
CA TYR A 314 -5.41 5.47 -4.35
C TYR A 314 -6.44 6.34 -3.59
N THR A 315 -7.60 5.80 -3.23
CA THR A 315 -8.67 6.58 -2.57
C THR A 315 -8.29 7.00 -1.14
N PHE A 316 -7.63 6.13 -0.37
CA PHE A 316 -7.25 6.42 1.02
C PHE A 316 -6.17 7.49 1.10
N ALA A 317 -5.32 7.64 0.09
CA ALA A 317 -4.39 8.77 0.01
C ALA A 317 -5.14 10.12 0.02
N GLY A 318 -6.20 10.22 -0.78
CA GLY A 318 -7.09 11.39 -0.78
C GLY A 318 -7.87 11.57 0.53
N LYS A 319 -8.41 10.48 1.09
CA LYS A 319 -9.14 10.51 2.36
C LYS A 319 -8.23 10.98 3.48
N ALA A 320 -6.99 10.50 3.54
CA ALA A 320 -6.02 10.93 4.54
C ALA A 320 -5.73 12.43 4.46
N LEU A 321 -5.58 12.99 3.26
CA LEU A 321 -5.43 14.43 3.08
C LEU A 321 -6.68 15.20 3.53
N ASN A 322 -7.88 14.67 3.26
CA ASN A 322 -9.14 15.30 3.69
C ASN A 322 -9.25 15.25 5.22
N TYR A 323 -9.01 14.09 5.84
CA TYR A 323 -9.11 13.90 7.27
C TYR A 323 -8.07 14.73 8.02
N SER A 324 -6.86 14.86 7.47
CA SER A 324 -5.86 15.77 8.02
C SER A 324 -6.30 17.23 8.04
N ASP A 325 -7.06 17.69 7.03
CA ASP A 325 -7.50 19.08 6.93
C ASP A 325 -8.79 19.34 7.74
N ILE A 326 -9.75 18.41 7.66
CA ILE A 326 -11.05 18.50 8.36
C ILE A 326 -10.84 18.45 9.87
N TYR A 327 -10.12 17.43 10.34
CA TYR A 327 -9.96 17.16 11.76
C TYR A 327 -8.72 17.81 12.37
N GLN A 328 -7.86 18.44 11.54
CA GLN A 328 -6.65 19.11 12.02
C GLN A 328 -5.82 18.20 12.92
N HIS A 329 -5.63 16.96 12.43
CA HIS A 329 -5.13 15.83 13.18
C HIS A 329 -4.20 15.00 12.30
N PRO A 330 -3.09 14.47 12.81
CA PRO A 330 -2.20 13.65 12.01
C PRO A 330 -2.88 12.35 11.58
N VAL A 331 -2.63 11.97 10.32
CA VAL A 331 -3.11 10.74 9.73
C VAL A 331 -1.91 9.88 9.32
N ILE A 332 -1.88 8.64 9.80
CA ILE A 332 -0.96 7.62 9.32
C ILE A 332 -1.70 6.78 8.28
N LEU A 333 -1.17 6.76 7.07
CA LEU A 333 -1.55 5.82 6.04
C LEU A 333 -0.57 4.65 6.11
N LEU A 334 -0.97 3.56 6.74
CA LEU A 334 -0.16 2.37 6.93
C LEU A 334 -0.29 1.47 5.68
N SER A 335 0.84 1.12 5.09
CA SER A 335 0.97 0.16 3.98
C SER A 335 2.12 -0.77 4.31
N ASP A 336 2.26 -1.91 3.63
CA ASP A 336 3.43 -2.78 3.74
C ASP A 336 4.23 -2.83 2.42
N LYS A 337 5.48 -3.32 2.47
CA LYS A 337 6.34 -3.45 1.28
C LYS A 337 5.65 -4.18 0.14
N GLN A 338 4.86 -5.20 0.45
CA GLN A 338 4.22 -6.00 -0.58
C GLN A 338 3.17 -5.16 -1.32
N LEU A 339 2.26 -4.46 -0.62
CA LEU A 339 1.33 -3.54 -1.28
C LEU A 339 2.07 -2.40 -2.00
N SER A 340 3.07 -1.80 -1.37
CA SER A 340 3.81 -0.65 -1.90
C SER A 340 4.56 -0.94 -3.21
N GLU A 341 5.19 -2.11 -3.34
CA GLU A 341 6.05 -2.43 -4.49
C GLU A 341 5.51 -3.52 -5.43
N SER A 342 4.48 -4.27 -5.03
CA SER A 342 3.79 -5.16 -5.96
C SER A 342 2.98 -4.34 -6.97
N TYR A 343 2.64 -4.99 -8.07
CA TYR A 343 1.86 -4.45 -9.17
C TYR A 343 0.52 -5.18 -9.27
N LEU A 344 -0.51 -4.49 -9.73
CA LEU A 344 -1.78 -5.10 -10.09
C LEU A 344 -2.27 -4.51 -11.43
N SER A 345 -2.94 -5.32 -12.22
CA SER A 345 -3.75 -4.85 -13.34
C SER A 345 -5.01 -4.14 -12.79
N ILE A 346 -5.04 -2.82 -12.91
CA ILE A 346 -6.09 -1.95 -12.41
C ILE A 346 -7.02 -1.55 -13.54
N ASP A 347 -8.32 -1.61 -13.31
CA ASP A 347 -9.29 -0.90 -14.15
C ASP A 347 -9.28 0.58 -13.73
N PRO A 348 -8.82 1.52 -14.60
CA PRO A 348 -8.75 2.93 -14.24
C PRO A 348 -10.10 3.52 -13.82
N SER A 349 -11.23 2.95 -14.28
CA SER A 349 -12.57 3.42 -13.90
C SER A 349 -12.93 3.13 -12.44
N LYS A 350 -12.22 2.21 -11.79
CA LYS A 350 -12.36 1.91 -10.36
C LYS A 350 -11.53 2.84 -9.47
N LEU A 351 -10.63 3.64 -10.04
CA LEU A 351 -9.84 4.62 -9.28
C LEU A 351 -10.67 5.87 -9.01
N THR A 352 -10.92 6.15 -7.74
CA THR A 352 -11.74 7.29 -7.31
C THR A 352 -10.91 8.25 -6.46
N ALA A 353 -10.69 9.46 -6.98
CA ALA A 353 -10.04 10.54 -6.25
C ALA A 353 -11.04 11.19 -5.29
N GLU A 354 -10.55 11.66 -4.16
CA GLU A 354 -11.39 12.33 -3.18
C GLU A 354 -11.52 13.82 -3.54
N ALA A 355 -12.75 14.32 -3.54
CA ALA A 355 -12.99 15.75 -3.67
C ALA A 355 -12.31 16.49 -2.52
N ILE A 356 -11.62 17.59 -2.84
CA ILE A 356 -10.87 18.38 -1.86
C ILE A 356 -11.83 18.97 -0.82
N ASN A 357 -11.67 18.57 0.43
CA ASN A 357 -12.36 19.15 1.58
C ASN A 357 -11.34 19.73 2.56
N ARG A 358 -11.34 21.06 2.69
CA ARG A 358 -10.38 21.80 3.54
C ARG A 358 -10.85 21.99 4.98
N GLY A 359 -12.01 21.44 5.36
CA GLY A 359 -12.57 21.62 6.70
C GLY A 359 -12.96 23.08 6.99
N LYS A 360 -12.82 23.48 8.25
CA LYS A 360 -13.15 24.84 8.73
C LYS A 360 -12.05 25.87 8.42
N LYS A 361 -11.55 25.89 7.17
CA LYS A 361 -10.55 26.86 6.73
C LYS A 361 -11.18 28.25 6.60
N VAL A 362 -10.57 29.24 7.23
CA VAL A 362 -10.97 30.65 7.17
C VAL A 362 -10.18 31.35 6.06
N GLU A 363 -10.87 31.79 5.02
CA GLU A 363 -10.26 32.55 3.91
C GLU A 363 -10.26 34.07 4.18
N LYS A 364 -11.21 34.55 5.00
CA LYS A 364 -11.34 35.95 5.39
C LYS A 364 -11.89 36.04 6.81
N SER A 365 -11.35 36.97 7.60
CA SER A 365 -11.86 37.29 8.94
C SER A 365 -12.82 38.47 8.85
N ASP A 366 -14.04 38.31 9.38
CA ASP A 366 -15.03 39.38 9.48
C ASP A 366 -14.79 40.29 10.69
N SER A 367 -13.77 40.01 11.51
CA SER A 367 -13.49 40.78 12.71
C SER A 367 -12.93 42.16 12.39
N GLU A 368 -13.33 43.19 13.15
CA GLU A 368 -12.74 44.53 13.04
C GLU A 368 -11.33 44.57 13.67
N THR A 369 -11.10 43.76 14.70
CA THR A 369 -9.84 43.64 15.45
C THR A 369 -9.25 42.24 15.41
N ASP A 370 -7.96 42.10 15.68
CA ASP A 370 -7.27 40.80 15.69
C ASP A 370 -7.51 40.04 17.01
N THR A 371 -8.68 39.38 17.10
CA THR A 371 -9.12 38.58 18.25
C THR A 371 -9.28 37.10 17.88
N TYR A 372 -8.53 36.67 16.87
CA TYR A 372 -8.65 35.34 16.30
C TYR A 372 -8.21 34.26 17.29
N LYS A 373 -9.07 33.25 17.49
CA LYS A 373 -8.84 32.12 18.39
C LYS A 373 -8.51 30.89 17.58
N ARG A 374 -7.22 30.62 17.37
CA ARG A 374 -6.76 29.43 16.64
C ARG A 374 -7.28 28.13 17.26
N TYR A 375 -7.42 28.08 18.58
CA TYR A 375 -7.84 26.92 19.34
C TYR A 375 -9.18 27.16 20.03
N GLU A 376 -10.08 27.88 19.37
CA GLU A 376 -11.44 28.13 19.85
C GLU A 376 -12.14 26.85 20.32
N TYR A 377 -12.79 26.91 21.47
CA TYR A 377 -13.62 25.81 21.95
C TYR A 377 -14.91 25.70 21.12
N THR A 378 -15.02 24.62 20.37
CA THR A 378 -16.23 24.29 19.60
C THR A 378 -16.85 22.99 20.12
N PRO A 379 -18.18 22.80 19.98
CA PRO A 379 -18.85 21.57 20.42
C PRO A 379 -18.33 20.29 19.76
N ASP A 380 -17.75 20.39 18.56
CA ASP A 380 -17.17 19.29 17.80
C ASP A 380 -15.63 19.18 17.95
N GLY A 381 -15.03 19.98 18.84
CA GLY A 381 -13.59 20.01 19.07
C GLY A 381 -12.74 20.63 17.95
N ILE A 382 -13.31 20.89 16.78
CA ILE A 382 -12.62 21.39 15.58
C ILE A 382 -12.75 22.91 15.52
N SER A 383 -11.68 23.62 15.89
CA SER A 383 -11.61 25.08 15.74
C SER A 383 -11.52 25.49 14.27
N PRO A 384 -12.07 26.64 13.86
CA PRO A 384 -11.68 27.26 12.59
C PRO A 384 -10.15 27.47 12.52
N TYR A 385 -9.56 27.32 11.33
CA TYR A 385 -8.13 27.56 11.13
C TYR A 385 -7.87 28.54 9.98
N ALA A 386 -6.90 29.42 10.15
CA ALA A 386 -6.43 30.36 9.14
C ALA A 386 -4.98 30.03 8.75
N THR A 387 -4.53 30.59 7.64
CA THR A 387 -3.15 30.41 7.13
C THR A 387 -2.41 31.74 7.14
N PRO A 388 -1.07 31.73 7.21
CA PRO A 388 -0.28 32.96 7.14
C PRO A 388 -0.68 33.84 5.95
N GLY A 389 -0.85 35.14 6.21
CA GLY A 389 -1.27 36.13 5.21
C GLY A 389 -2.78 36.42 5.18
N VAL A 390 -3.62 35.64 5.88
CA VAL A 390 -5.02 36.02 6.08
C VAL A 390 -5.07 37.20 7.07
N GLU A 391 -5.79 38.26 6.69
CA GLU A 391 -5.85 39.48 7.51
C GLU A 391 -6.57 39.23 8.84
N LYS A 392 -6.03 39.79 9.93
CA LYS A 392 -6.62 39.77 11.28
C LYS A 392 -6.86 38.36 11.83
N THR A 393 -5.96 37.45 11.50
CA THR A 393 -5.91 36.10 12.05
C THR A 393 -4.51 35.79 12.53
N HIS A 394 -3.88 36.67 13.32
CA HIS A 394 -2.57 36.32 13.87
C HIS A 394 -2.74 35.25 14.94
N PHE A 395 -1.86 34.25 14.89
CA PHE A 395 -1.84 33.19 15.89
C PHE A 395 -0.43 32.58 15.98
N ILE A 396 -0.22 31.81 17.04
CA ILE A 396 0.99 31.02 17.26
C ILE A 396 0.60 29.54 17.28
N ALA A 397 1.26 28.75 16.45
CA ALA A 397 1.27 27.29 16.59
C ALA A 397 2.37 26.91 17.59
N THR A 398 2.05 26.13 18.62
CA THR A 398 2.97 25.87 19.73
C THR A 398 2.91 24.42 20.18
N SER A 399 4.06 23.88 20.60
CA SER A 399 4.19 22.55 21.20
C SER A 399 3.89 22.55 22.70
N TYR A 400 3.70 23.72 23.31
CA TYR A 400 3.30 23.84 24.72
C TYR A 400 1.78 23.76 24.86
N GLU A 401 1.28 23.46 26.06
CA GLU A 401 -0.15 23.66 26.36
C GLU A 401 -0.53 25.14 26.25
N HIS A 402 -1.75 25.41 25.80
CA HIS A 402 -2.16 26.75 25.43
C HIS A 402 -3.65 27.04 25.66
N ASP A 403 -3.97 28.33 25.70
CA ASP A 403 -5.34 28.83 25.65
C ASP A 403 -5.88 28.89 24.20
N GLU A 404 -7.11 29.39 24.03
CA GLU A 404 -7.78 29.50 22.72
C GLU A 404 -7.00 30.36 21.69
N TYR A 405 -6.09 31.22 22.13
CA TYR A 405 -5.29 32.12 21.28
C TYR A 405 -3.94 31.51 20.88
N GLY A 406 -3.52 30.42 21.55
CA GLY A 406 -2.21 29.80 21.37
C GLY A 406 -1.13 30.32 22.32
N SER A 407 -1.52 31.10 23.34
CA SER A 407 -0.58 31.55 24.37
C SER A 407 -0.34 30.42 25.37
N THR A 408 0.93 30.23 25.76
CA THR A 408 1.34 29.25 26.76
C THR A 408 0.48 29.35 28.03
N ASN A 409 -0.08 28.22 28.46
CA ASN A 409 -0.99 28.17 29.60
C ASN A 409 -0.79 26.90 30.44
N GLU A 410 -0.65 27.07 31.75
CA GLU A 410 -0.50 25.98 32.73
C GLU A 410 -1.68 25.92 33.72
N GLU A 411 -2.75 26.68 33.47
CA GLU A 411 -3.92 26.69 34.34
C GLU A 411 -4.67 25.34 34.23
N PRO A 412 -4.92 24.64 35.35
CA PRO A 412 -5.45 23.28 35.32
C PRO A 412 -6.77 23.11 34.57
N THR A 413 -7.69 24.06 34.69
CA THR A 413 -9.01 24.02 34.05
C THR A 413 -8.91 24.19 32.54
N THR A 414 -8.07 25.12 32.09
CA THR A 414 -7.79 25.42 30.68
C THR A 414 -7.12 24.24 30.01
N LYS A 415 -6.12 23.64 30.68
CA LYS A 415 -5.49 22.38 30.25
C LYS A 415 -6.52 21.26 30.11
N GLY A 416 -7.42 21.11 31.08
CA GLY A 416 -8.49 20.12 31.04
C GLY A 416 -9.39 20.28 29.81
N LYS A 417 -9.91 21.49 29.60
CA LYS A 417 -10.76 21.83 28.45
C LYS A 417 -10.05 21.63 27.11
N MET A 418 -8.78 22.00 27.00
CA MET A 418 -8.03 21.85 25.74
C MET A 418 -7.74 20.37 25.44
N THR A 419 -7.50 19.57 26.47
CA THR A 419 -7.38 18.11 26.34
C THR A 419 -8.69 17.49 25.83
N GLU A 420 -9.82 17.83 26.47
CA GLU A 420 -11.15 17.34 26.07
C GLU A 420 -11.51 17.76 24.64
N LYS A 421 -11.24 19.02 24.28
CA LYS A 421 -11.42 19.53 22.92
C LYS A 421 -10.67 18.69 21.89
N ARG A 422 -9.38 18.42 22.12
CA ARG A 422 -8.56 17.62 21.17
C ARG A 422 -9.08 16.19 21.05
N ALA A 423 -9.55 15.58 22.15
CA ALA A 423 -10.18 14.26 22.13
C ALA A 423 -11.51 14.24 21.36
N GLU A 424 -12.33 15.29 21.50
CA GLU A 424 -13.64 15.38 20.82
C GLU A 424 -13.53 15.39 19.29
N LYS A 425 -12.38 15.80 18.73
CA LYS A 425 -12.13 15.72 17.28
C LYS A 425 -12.22 14.28 16.76
N LEU A 426 -11.73 13.31 17.53
CA LEU A 426 -11.75 11.89 17.17
C LEU A 426 -13.16 11.30 17.35
N ASN A 427 -13.92 11.74 18.36
CA ASN A 427 -15.34 11.39 18.49
C ASN A 427 -16.15 11.91 17.29
N THR A 428 -15.85 13.15 16.87
CA THR A 428 -16.46 13.76 15.68
C THR A 428 -16.08 13.01 14.41
N PHE A 429 -14.81 12.57 14.27
CA PHE A 429 -14.39 11.69 13.17
C PHE A 429 -15.24 10.42 13.12
N VAL A 430 -15.36 9.70 14.24
CA VAL A 430 -16.14 8.46 14.31
C VAL A 430 -17.57 8.69 13.85
N LYS A 431 -18.22 9.73 14.37
CA LYS A 431 -19.61 10.07 14.05
C LYS A 431 -19.81 10.42 12.57
N ASN A 432 -18.87 11.10 11.96
CA ASN A 432 -19.01 11.61 10.59
C ASN A 432 -18.56 10.59 9.54
N GLU A 433 -17.48 9.87 9.79
CA GLU A 433 -16.82 9.03 8.79
C GLU A 433 -17.31 7.59 8.81
N PHE A 434 -17.63 7.01 9.97
CA PHE A 434 -18.18 5.66 10.05
C PHE A 434 -19.68 5.66 9.75
N ASN A 435 -20.00 5.65 8.46
CA ASN A 435 -21.35 5.71 7.91
C ASN A 435 -21.56 4.66 6.81
N GLU A 436 -22.65 4.72 6.06
CA GLU A 436 -22.98 3.76 4.99
C GLU A 436 -21.98 3.77 3.82
N ASN A 437 -21.25 4.88 3.62
CA ASN A 437 -20.28 5.03 2.54
C ASN A 437 -18.85 4.65 2.96
N PHE A 438 -18.60 4.51 4.25
CA PHE A 438 -17.29 4.12 4.74
C PHE A 438 -17.37 3.30 6.02
N TYR A 439 -16.90 2.06 5.89
CA TYR A 439 -16.69 1.15 7.00
C TYR A 439 -15.19 1.04 7.25
N GLY A 440 -14.81 1.04 8.53
CA GLY A 440 -13.44 0.77 8.94
C GLY A 440 -13.01 -0.68 8.74
N TYR A 441 -13.88 -1.51 8.15
CA TYR A 441 -13.65 -2.92 7.85
C TYR A 441 -14.47 -3.35 6.62
N GLU A 442 -14.23 -4.56 6.13
CA GLU A 442 -15.02 -5.26 5.11
C GLU A 442 -15.26 -6.70 5.56
N ILE A 443 -16.44 -7.24 5.25
CA ILE A 443 -16.78 -8.64 5.52
C ILE A 443 -17.18 -9.32 4.21
N ILE A 444 -16.45 -10.37 3.86
CA ILE A 444 -16.80 -11.27 2.76
C ILE A 444 -17.46 -12.51 3.35
N ASN A 445 -18.60 -12.89 2.78
CA ASN A 445 -19.46 -13.98 3.26
C ASN A 445 -19.87 -13.80 4.74
N PRO A 446 -20.72 -12.79 5.05
CA PRO A 446 -21.07 -12.43 6.42
C PRO A 446 -21.89 -13.50 7.15
N GLU A 447 -22.44 -14.49 6.45
CA GLU A 447 -23.21 -15.61 7.01
C GLU A 447 -22.33 -16.83 7.38
N ALA A 448 -21.02 -16.78 7.10
CA ALA A 448 -20.09 -17.85 7.40
C ALA A 448 -20.02 -18.20 8.89
N LYS A 449 -19.44 -19.35 9.20
CA LYS A 449 -19.23 -19.84 10.59
C LYS A 449 -17.79 -19.68 11.05
N HIS A 450 -16.85 -19.75 10.12
CA HIS A 450 -15.43 -19.61 10.37
C HIS A 450 -14.95 -18.34 9.68
N PHE A 451 -14.37 -17.40 10.42
CA PHE A 451 -13.85 -16.16 9.84
C PHE A 451 -12.34 -16.12 9.93
N TYR A 452 -11.67 -15.90 8.80
CA TYR A 452 -10.32 -15.35 8.81
C TYR A 452 -10.39 -13.85 9.09
N ILE A 453 -9.44 -13.32 9.85
CA ILE A 453 -9.33 -11.88 10.16
C ILE A 453 -7.94 -11.41 9.76
N THR A 454 -7.87 -10.38 8.92
CA THR A 454 -6.62 -9.86 8.36
C THR A 454 -6.67 -8.34 8.15
N MET A 455 -5.55 -7.79 7.68
CA MET A 455 -5.49 -6.46 7.05
C MET A 455 -4.61 -6.50 5.79
N GLY A 456 -4.64 -5.41 5.03
CA GLY A 456 -3.72 -5.20 3.92
C GLY A 456 -3.84 -6.25 2.80
N ILE A 457 -2.73 -6.43 2.08
CA ILE A 457 -2.68 -7.25 0.87
C ILE A 457 -2.81 -8.77 1.14
N ASN A 458 -2.65 -9.23 2.38
CA ASN A 458 -2.94 -10.61 2.80
C ASN A 458 -4.35 -11.04 2.41
N ARG A 459 -5.28 -10.09 2.23
CA ARG A 459 -6.66 -10.36 1.77
C ARG A 459 -6.68 -11.24 0.52
N TYR A 460 -5.74 -11.07 -0.42
CA TYR A 460 -5.81 -11.78 -1.71
C TYR A 460 -5.50 -13.27 -1.57
N ALA A 461 -4.55 -13.64 -0.72
CA ALA A 461 -4.29 -15.05 -0.41
C ALA A 461 -5.49 -15.69 0.30
N LEU A 462 -6.15 -14.94 1.19
CA LEU A 462 -7.30 -15.42 1.95
C LEU A 462 -8.57 -15.52 1.09
N GLU A 463 -8.87 -14.54 0.24
CA GLU A 463 -9.97 -14.59 -0.73
C GLU A 463 -9.83 -15.81 -1.65
N ALA A 464 -8.62 -16.07 -2.16
CA ALA A 464 -8.35 -17.26 -2.95
C ALA A 464 -8.58 -18.56 -2.14
N SER A 465 -8.16 -18.60 -0.87
CA SER A 465 -8.27 -19.78 -0.02
C SER A 465 -9.71 -20.15 0.38
N ILE A 466 -10.62 -19.17 0.47
CA ILE A 466 -12.03 -19.39 0.85
C ILE A 466 -12.95 -19.56 -0.36
N LYS A 467 -12.44 -19.38 -1.58
CA LYS A 467 -13.23 -19.51 -2.81
C LYS A 467 -13.90 -20.90 -2.88
N GLY A 468 -15.23 -20.90 -2.99
CA GLY A 468 -16.04 -22.13 -3.03
C GLY A 468 -16.29 -22.81 -1.67
N LYS A 469 -15.81 -22.22 -0.56
CA LYS A 469 -16.03 -22.73 0.81
C LYS A 469 -17.07 -21.88 1.54
N SER A 470 -18.34 -22.26 1.50
CA SER A 470 -19.46 -21.47 2.05
C SER A 470 -19.39 -21.26 3.57
N ASP A 471 -18.72 -22.16 4.31
CA ASP A 471 -18.60 -22.06 5.76
C ASP A 471 -17.53 -21.04 6.20
N PHE A 472 -16.73 -20.51 5.27
CA PHE A 472 -15.64 -19.59 5.55
C PHE A 472 -15.95 -18.17 5.05
N GLY A 473 -15.71 -17.20 5.92
CA GLY A 473 -15.77 -15.77 5.65
C GLY A 473 -14.45 -15.08 5.95
N LEU A 474 -14.37 -13.81 5.59
CA LEU A 474 -13.15 -13.01 5.76
C LEU A 474 -13.52 -11.62 6.27
N ILE A 475 -12.92 -11.21 7.37
CA ILE A 475 -13.00 -9.85 7.93
C ILE A 475 -11.67 -9.15 7.64
N ILE A 476 -11.73 -8.01 6.97
CA ILE A 476 -10.56 -7.21 6.60
C ILE A 476 -10.66 -5.87 7.33
N VAL A 477 -9.75 -5.58 8.24
CA VAL A 477 -9.71 -4.31 8.98
C VAL A 477 -8.98 -3.26 8.14
N LYS A 478 -9.57 -2.06 8.01
CA LYS A 478 -9.12 -0.93 7.19
C LYS A 478 -8.87 0.35 7.99
N SER A 479 -9.50 0.52 9.14
CA SER A 479 -9.24 1.59 10.09
C SER A 479 -8.81 1.00 11.42
N LEU A 480 -7.55 1.26 11.80
CA LEU A 480 -6.97 0.74 13.04
C LEU A 480 -7.19 1.71 14.21
N TYR A 481 -7.32 3.02 13.91
CA TYR A 481 -7.77 4.01 14.87
C TYR A 481 -8.35 5.26 14.18
N PRO A 482 -9.47 5.83 14.67
CA PRO A 482 -10.43 5.18 15.57
C PRO A 482 -10.89 3.83 15.02
N PHE A 483 -11.20 2.88 15.90
CA PHE A 483 -11.73 1.58 15.47
C PHE A 483 -13.23 1.70 15.20
N ASP A 484 -13.75 1.02 14.18
CA ASP A 484 -15.16 1.08 13.83
C ASP A 484 -15.98 0.15 14.74
N PRO A 485 -16.82 0.69 15.65
CA PRO A 485 -17.51 -0.11 16.66
C PRO A 485 -18.54 -1.07 16.05
N ARG A 486 -18.98 -0.84 14.80
CA ARG A 486 -19.96 -1.71 14.12
C ARG A 486 -19.43 -3.13 13.88
N LEU A 487 -18.10 -3.32 13.87
CA LEU A 487 -17.53 -4.66 13.81
C LEU A 487 -17.78 -5.44 15.12
N GLN A 488 -17.73 -4.77 16.28
CA GLN A 488 -18.10 -5.38 17.55
C GLN A 488 -19.58 -5.79 17.53
N GLU A 489 -20.47 -4.90 17.07
CA GLU A 489 -21.90 -5.18 16.94
C GLU A 489 -22.15 -6.42 16.06
N PHE A 490 -21.51 -6.50 14.89
CA PHE A 490 -21.59 -7.68 14.02
C PHE A 490 -21.16 -8.97 14.72
N LEU A 491 -20.02 -8.96 15.42
CA LEU A 491 -19.50 -10.15 16.09
C LEU A 491 -20.37 -10.57 17.27
N GLU A 492 -20.93 -9.62 18.02
CA GLU A 492 -21.82 -9.86 19.15
C GLU A 492 -23.18 -10.42 18.69
N ASP A 493 -23.77 -9.84 17.64
CA ASP A 493 -25.04 -10.32 17.07
C ASP A 493 -24.93 -11.77 16.58
N ARG A 494 -23.77 -12.14 16.05
CA ARG A 494 -23.51 -13.48 15.48
C ARG A 494 -22.74 -14.43 16.41
N LYS A 495 -22.56 -14.07 17.68
CA LYS A 495 -21.71 -14.84 18.62
C LYS A 495 -22.09 -16.32 18.81
N ASN A 496 -23.36 -16.67 18.55
CA ASN A 496 -23.85 -18.06 18.67
C ASN A 496 -23.69 -18.87 17.38
N GLU A 497 -23.42 -18.22 16.25
CA GLU A 497 -23.30 -18.83 14.92
C GLU A 497 -21.84 -18.93 14.49
N ILE A 498 -21.01 -17.99 14.93
CA ILE A 498 -19.57 -18.02 14.70
C ILE A 498 -18.96 -19.15 15.52
N GLU A 499 -18.34 -20.11 14.83
CA GLU A 499 -17.67 -21.25 15.42
C GLU A 499 -16.18 -20.97 15.64
N SER A 500 -15.54 -20.17 14.77
CA SER A 500 -14.14 -19.76 14.97
C SER A 500 -13.74 -18.44 14.32
N LEU A 501 -12.80 -17.74 14.96
CA LEU A 501 -12.05 -16.61 14.43
C LEU A 501 -10.57 -16.98 14.27
N ILE A 502 -10.00 -16.74 13.10
CA ILE A 502 -8.63 -17.14 12.73
C ILE A 502 -7.87 -15.89 12.29
N PHE A 503 -6.98 -15.38 13.14
CA PHE A 503 -6.18 -14.20 12.83
C PHE A 503 -5.01 -14.54 11.92
N VAL A 504 -4.85 -13.82 10.82
CA VAL A 504 -3.81 -14.04 9.82
C VAL A 504 -3.02 -12.76 9.62
N GLU A 505 -1.77 -12.76 10.07
CA GLU A 505 -0.92 -11.56 10.07
C GLU A 505 0.57 -11.87 9.97
N MET A 506 1.34 -10.91 9.48
CA MET A 506 2.79 -11.06 9.27
C MET A 506 3.62 -10.45 10.42
N ASN A 507 3.31 -10.83 11.65
CA ASN A 507 4.11 -10.50 12.83
C ASN A 507 3.98 -11.59 13.91
N HIS A 508 4.98 -11.70 14.79
CA HIS A 508 5.01 -12.74 15.81
C HIS A 508 4.06 -12.47 16.99
N SER A 509 3.88 -11.21 17.38
CA SER A 509 3.16 -10.85 18.62
C SER A 509 1.65 -10.97 18.50
N GLY A 510 1.10 -10.84 17.29
CA GLY A 510 -0.34 -10.84 17.06
C GLY A 510 -0.96 -9.46 17.24
N GLN A 511 -0.41 -8.43 16.60
CA GLN A 511 -0.83 -7.05 16.86
C GLN A 511 -2.25 -6.75 16.39
N LEU A 512 -2.69 -7.36 15.28
CA LEU A 512 -4.08 -7.30 14.84
C LEU A 512 -4.99 -8.06 15.80
N GLU A 513 -4.59 -9.27 16.19
CA GLU A 513 -5.32 -10.07 17.16
C GLU A 513 -5.55 -9.27 18.44
N ASP A 514 -4.51 -8.67 19.01
CA ASP A 514 -4.61 -7.88 20.24
C ASP A 514 -5.54 -6.67 20.06
N LEU A 515 -5.44 -5.94 18.94
CA LEU A 515 -6.29 -4.80 18.64
C LEU A 515 -7.76 -5.20 18.54
N VAL A 516 -8.10 -6.17 17.69
CA VAL A 516 -9.49 -6.56 17.44
C VAL A 516 -10.10 -7.18 18.69
N ARG A 517 -9.35 -8.02 19.42
CA ARG A 517 -9.87 -8.59 20.67
C ARG A 517 -10.15 -7.52 21.72
N LYS A 518 -9.33 -6.47 21.75
CA LYS A 518 -9.53 -5.32 22.64
C LYS A 518 -10.76 -4.52 22.25
N GLU A 519 -10.84 -4.09 21.00
CA GLU A 519 -11.89 -3.18 20.54
C GLU A 519 -13.25 -3.88 20.35
N CYS A 520 -13.26 -5.19 20.10
CA CYS A 520 -14.48 -5.99 19.98
C CYS A 520 -14.81 -6.81 21.26
N GLU A 521 -14.12 -6.55 22.37
CA GLU A 521 -14.37 -7.21 23.67
C GLU A 521 -14.38 -8.75 23.62
N LEU A 522 -13.50 -9.35 22.82
CA LEU A 522 -13.43 -10.81 22.61
C LEU A 522 -12.65 -11.52 23.73
N TYR A 523 -13.01 -11.22 24.99
CA TYR A 523 -12.47 -11.80 26.21
C TYR A 523 -13.60 -12.42 27.06
N GLY A 524 -13.24 -13.31 27.99
CA GLY A 524 -14.23 -13.87 28.93
C GLY A 524 -15.21 -14.85 28.28
N GLU A 525 -16.49 -14.47 28.17
CA GLU A 525 -17.61 -15.33 27.75
C GLU A 525 -17.71 -15.61 26.24
N TRP A 526 -16.75 -15.11 25.44
CA TRP A 526 -16.69 -15.40 24.01
C TRP A 526 -16.52 -16.91 23.76
N LYS A 527 -17.52 -17.53 23.11
CA LYS A 527 -17.59 -18.99 22.94
C LYS A 527 -16.82 -19.51 21.73
N ALA A 528 -16.73 -18.73 20.66
CA ALA A 528 -16.12 -19.18 19.42
C ALA A 528 -14.61 -19.39 19.61
N LYS A 529 -14.06 -20.41 18.93
CA LYS A 529 -12.63 -20.70 19.01
C LYS A 529 -11.84 -19.55 18.38
N ILE A 530 -10.94 -18.92 19.13
CA ILE A 530 -9.96 -17.98 18.59
C ILE A 530 -8.63 -18.71 18.35
N SER A 531 -8.07 -18.55 17.15
CA SER A 531 -6.77 -19.09 16.76
C SER A 531 -6.04 -18.14 15.82
N HIS A 532 -4.78 -18.44 15.48
CA HIS A 532 -3.97 -17.57 14.63
C HIS A 532 -3.04 -18.36 13.70
N GLN A 533 -2.70 -17.71 12.60
CA GLN A 533 -1.63 -18.06 11.67
C GLN A 533 -0.72 -16.84 11.52
N ARG A 534 0.48 -16.94 12.09
CA ARG A 534 1.46 -15.85 12.09
C ARG A 534 2.64 -16.22 11.18
N LYS A 535 3.03 -15.31 10.29
CA LYS A 535 4.17 -15.50 9.38
C LYS A 535 5.27 -14.48 9.64
N VAL A 536 6.51 -14.95 9.74
CA VAL A 536 7.71 -14.12 10.01
C VAL A 536 8.88 -14.52 9.11
N THR A 537 8.59 -15.12 7.95
CA THR A 537 9.59 -15.71 7.05
C THR A 537 9.84 -14.85 5.81
N LEU A 538 9.67 -13.53 5.90
CA LEU A 538 9.97 -12.52 4.87
C LEU A 538 9.06 -12.48 3.64
N TYR A 539 8.55 -13.63 3.18
CA TYR A 539 7.73 -13.79 1.99
C TYR A 539 6.23 -13.59 2.26
N PRO A 540 5.46 -13.14 1.26
CA PRO A 540 4.00 -13.03 1.34
C PRO A 540 3.33 -14.29 1.88
N ILE A 541 2.16 -14.14 2.49
CA ILE A 541 1.31 -15.29 2.79
C ILE A 541 0.82 -15.87 1.46
N PHE A 542 1.05 -17.17 1.24
CA PHE A 542 0.60 -17.88 0.05
C PHE A 542 -0.70 -18.62 0.33
N GLN A 543 -1.55 -18.79 -0.69
CA GLN A 543 -2.84 -19.47 -0.53
C GLN A 543 -2.70 -20.93 -0.02
N GLU A 544 -1.61 -21.62 -0.37
CA GLU A 544 -1.35 -23.01 0.06
C GLU A 544 -0.96 -23.10 1.54
N GLU A 545 -0.58 -21.99 2.16
CA GLU A 545 -0.21 -21.95 3.59
C GLU A 545 -1.43 -21.73 4.48
N ILE A 546 -2.57 -21.30 3.93
CA ILE A 546 -3.80 -21.06 4.70
C ILE A 546 -4.43 -22.40 5.07
N VAL A 547 -4.51 -22.69 6.37
CA VAL A 547 -5.02 -23.95 6.93
C VAL A 547 -6.47 -23.83 7.38
#